data_AF-A0A0D2XTU4-F1
#
_entry.id   AF-A0A0D2XTU4-F1
#
_cell.length_a   1.000
_cell.length_b   1.000
_cell.length_c   1.000
_cell.angle_alpha   90.00
_cell.angle_beta   90.00
_cell.angle_gamma   90.00
#
_symmetry.space_group_name_H-M   'P 1'
#
loop_
_entity.id
_entity.type
_entity.pdbx_description
1 polymer ?
#
loop_
_entity_poly.entity_id
_entity_poly.type
_entity_poly.pdbx_seq_one_letter_code
_entity_poly.pdbx_strand_id
1 'polypeptide(L)'
;MAPNQPQYPKSRALLIGSAVAPLMGPARDLHEMEEVLKLYGFSVTKCSKPSDGVYLANRAGIISAWKALINQTGPSDAVVIYYSGHGGLTEAEGSEAGRGERRMQYIVPLDFAETVDGDWRGISDAEMADLIYQTTQKSQNVTIILDCCHSAHMARGPTWAKAINPDDYRQVMSHIRRMLEGMASKHAFHYERNPHVLSIVAAGTSEPAYERRFLDGERMGVLTEALTQTLRSAVGAELSWRDIMRRVRDRMCRTCPEQYPDIEGPQARLPFRLETAKGGGDMAFSVTETAPGEFALKGGVLHGLSPGDVLAVMPFEEGYLVQDKMLAEAEVTGVGPIASRVRMKWRHGRSGGLTPGAKAFMWKSSVLLPVNSFGPEDWTRELREELRSSAFIRLADTGEESESIGAVELIDSHLVIRHHQHYLVREWDMCGNRESPLCPCKMRSRGGNLWPERSVSWI
;
A
#
# COMPACT_ATOMS: atom_id res chain seq x y z
N MET A 1 6.65 -38.27 2.00
CA MET A 1 6.48 -37.11 2.89
C MET A 1 5.80 -36.03 2.06
N ALA A 2 4.61 -35.56 2.46
CA ALA A 2 3.97 -34.46 1.77
C ALA A 2 4.84 -33.20 1.91
N PRO A 3 4.98 -32.35 0.88
CA PRO A 3 5.69 -31.09 1.02
C PRO A 3 5.02 -30.26 2.11
N ASN A 4 5.83 -29.74 3.05
CA ASN A 4 5.41 -28.82 4.10
C ASN A 4 4.54 -27.71 3.48
N GLN A 5 3.24 -27.75 3.73
CA GLN A 5 2.39 -26.59 3.47
C GLN A 5 2.93 -25.44 4.33
N PRO A 6 3.09 -24.22 3.79
CA PRO A 6 3.50 -23.08 4.59
C PRO A 6 2.55 -22.94 5.78
N GLN A 7 3.09 -23.08 6.98
CA GLN A 7 2.34 -22.93 8.22
C GLN A 7 2.08 -21.44 8.40
N TYR A 8 0.96 -20.97 7.85
CA TYR A 8 0.54 -19.59 8.06
C TYR A 8 0.30 -19.38 9.57
N PRO A 9 0.69 -18.23 10.14
CA PRO A 9 0.26 -17.85 11.48
C PRO A 9 -1.27 -17.91 11.58
N LYS A 10 -1.81 -18.05 12.79
CA LYS A 10 -3.27 -18.03 12.97
C LYS A 10 -3.79 -16.63 12.63
N SER A 11 -4.31 -16.46 11.44
CA SER A 11 -4.87 -15.19 10.98
C SER A 11 -6.32 -15.07 11.44
N ARG A 12 -6.70 -13.92 12.02
CA ARG A 12 -8.03 -13.68 12.60
C ARG A 12 -8.63 -12.40 12.04
N ALA A 13 -9.90 -12.47 11.67
CA ALA A 13 -10.62 -11.33 11.14
C ALA A 13 -11.93 -11.09 11.89
N LEU A 14 -12.21 -9.83 12.20
CA LEU A 14 -13.53 -9.37 12.63
C LEU A 14 -14.13 -8.53 11.49
N LEU A 15 -15.25 -9.00 10.93
CA LEU A 15 -15.98 -8.28 9.90
C LEU A 15 -17.28 -7.72 10.50
N ILE A 16 -17.43 -6.40 10.45
CA ILE A 16 -18.55 -5.67 11.05
C ILE A 16 -19.41 -5.09 9.92
N GLY A 17 -20.69 -5.47 9.90
CA GLY A 17 -21.64 -5.05 8.89
C GLY A 17 -22.86 -4.38 9.49
N SER A 18 -22.97 -3.07 9.30
CA SER A 18 -24.09 -2.27 9.80
C SER A 18 -24.93 -1.74 8.63
N ALA A 19 -25.97 -2.49 8.26
CA ALA A 19 -26.93 -2.11 7.23
C ALA A 19 -28.11 -1.32 7.83
N VAL A 20 -27.81 -0.14 8.37
CA VAL A 20 -28.84 0.86 8.70
C VAL A 20 -29.43 1.39 7.40
N ALA A 21 -30.77 1.51 7.33
CA ALA A 21 -31.46 1.90 6.10
C ALA A 21 -31.01 3.31 5.64
N PRO A 22 -30.85 3.54 4.32
CA PRO A 22 -31.28 2.68 3.20
C PRO A 22 -30.19 1.75 2.61
N LEU A 23 -29.06 1.52 3.30
CA LEU A 23 -27.99 0.67 2.78
C LEU A 23 -28.42 -0.79 2.62
N MET A 24 -27.97 -1.42 1.54
CA MET A 24 -28.20 -2.85 1.28
C MET A 24 -26.91 -3.64 1.02
N GLY A 25 -25.81 -2.95 0.70
CA GLY A 25 -24.51 -3.55 0.38
C GLY A 25 -23.77 -4.24 1.54
N PRO A 26 -23.89 -3.85 2.82
CA PRO A 26 -23.02 -4.40 3.88
C PRO A 26 -23.03 -5.93 4.00
N ALA A 27 -24.18 -6.59 3.78
CA ALA A 27 -24.25 -8.05 3.82
C ALA A 27 -23.40 -8.72 2.73
N ARG A 28 -23.45 -8.19 1.50
CA ARG A 28 -22.63 -8.67 0.38
C ARG A 28 -21.16 -8.32 0.61
N ASP A 29 -20.89 -7.13 1.10
CA ASP A 29 -19.56 -6.64 1.45
C ASP A 29 -18.84 -7.60 2.43
N LEU A 30 -19.54 -7.99 3.51
CA LEU A 30 -19.08 -8.98 4.50
C LEU A 30 -18.77 -10.33 3.84
N HIS A 31 -19.64 -10.80 2.94
CA HIS A 31 -19.48 -12.08 2.26
C HIS A 31 -18.24 -12.09 1.36
N GLU A 32 -18.07 -11.09 0.50
CA GLU A 32 -16.92 -11.01 -0.41
C GLU A 32 -15.59 -10.83 0.34
N MET A 33 -15.61 -10.04 1.42
CA MET A 33 -14.44 -9.86 2.28
C MET A 33 -14.08 -11.15 3.03
N GLU A 34 -15.07 -11.87 3.55
CA GLU A 34 -14.86 -13.19 4.17
C GLU A 34 -14.21 -14.15 3.18
N GLU A 35 -14.78 -14.27 1.98
CA GLU A 35 -14.32 -15.22 0.97
C GLU A 35 -12.90 -14.92 0.50
N VAL A 36 -12.51 -13.64 0.35
CA VAL A 36 -11.12 -13.32 0.01
C VAL A 36 -10.17 -13.57 1.18
N LEU A 37 -10.55 -13.23 2.42
CA LEU A 37 -9.69 -13.43 3.59
C LEU A 37 -9.46 -14.92 3.89
N LYS A 38 -10.42 -15.79 3.59
CA LYS A 38 -10.24 -17.26 3.66
C LYS A 38 -9.11 -17.74 2.74
N LEU A 39 -8.93 -17.13 1.55
CA LEU A 39 -7.81 -17.45 0.66
C LEU A 39 -6.45 -17.09 1.26
N TYR A 40 -6.42 -16.13 2.21
CA TYR A 40 -5.24 -15.75 2.99
C TYR A 40 -5.16 -16.49 4.34
N GLY A 41 -5.98 -17.52 4.56
CA GLY A 41 -5.93 -18.37 5.75
C GLY A 41 -6.58 -17.77 7.00
N PHE A 42 -7.44 -16.76 6.86
CA PHE A 42 -8.11 -16.14 8.01
C PHE A 42 -9.27 -16.99 8.54
N SER A 43 -9.35 -17.06 9.87
CA SER A 43 -10.58 -17.40 10.58
C SER A 43 -11.41 -16.14 10.80
N VAL A 44 -12.64 -16.14 10.31
CA VAL A 44 -13.51 -14.95 10.27
C VAL A 44 -14.59 -15.03 11.35
N THR A 45 -14.76 -13.94 12.10
CA THR A 45 -15.91 -13.69 12.98
C THR A 45 -16.73 -12.55 12.41
N LYS A 46 -18.03 -12.77 12.18
CA LYS A 46 -18.94 -11.73 11.72
C LYS A 46 -19.70 -11.09 12.89
N CYS A 47 -19.78 -9.77 12.85
CA CYS A 47 -20.66 -8.95 13.67
C CYS A 47 -21.65 -8.26 12.72
N SER A 48 -22.87 -8.76 12.63
CA SER A 48 -23.88 -8.30 11.66
C SER A 48 -25.30 -8.52 12.21
N LYS A 49 -26.33 -8.67 11.37
CA LYS A 49 -27.68 -9.00 11.83
C LYS A 49 -27.71 -10.46 12.36
N PRO A 50 -28.66 -10.84 13.24
CA PRO A 50 -28.67 -12.16 13.88
C PRO A 50 -28.70 -13.35 12.91
N SER A 51 -29.18 -13.16 11.69
CA SER A 51 -29.23 -14.18 10.65
C SER A 51 -27.86 -14.56 10.06
N ASP A 52 -26.83 -13.74 10.26
CA ASP A 52 -25.52 -13.86 9.59
C ASP A 52 -24.31 -13.58 10.51
N GLY A 53 -24.53 -12.98 11.69
CA GLY A 53 -23.47 -12.61 12.64
C GLY A 53 -23.48 -13.47 13.91
N VAL A 54 -22.28 -13.80 14.41
CA VAL A 54 -22.09 -14.38 15.76
C VAL A 54 -22.41 -13.32 16.83
N TYR A 55 -22.09 -12.07 16.52
CA TYR A 55 -22.40 -10.90 17.33
C TYR A 55 -23.40 -10.01 16.57
N LEU A 56 -24.30 -9.36 17.30
CA LEU A 56 -25.17 -8.33 16.73
C LEU A 56 -24.36 -7.05 16.48
N ALA A 57 -24.49 -6.44 15.30
CA ALA A 57 -23.84 -5.16 14.96
C ALA A 57 -24.47 -3.93 15.66
N ASN A 58 -24.94 -4.09 16.90
CA ASN A 58 -25.26 -3.00 17.80
C ASN A 58 -24.00 -2.56 18.57
N ARG A 59 -24.03 -1.41 19.25
CA ARG A 59 -22.84 -0.87 19.93
C ARG A 59 -22.18 -1.88 20.87
N ALA A 60 -22.98 -2.52 21.73
CA ALA A 60 -22.49 -3.49 22.71
C ALA A 60 -21.86 -4.73 22.05
N GLY A 61 -22.48 -5.24 20.97
CA GLY A 61 -22.03 -6.41 20.25
C GLY A 61 -20.73 -6.16 19.48
N ILE A 62 -20.58 -4.98 18.85
CA ILE A 62 -19.33 -4.61 18.17
C ILE A 62 -18.16 -4.54 19.18
N ILE A 63 -18.34 -3.84 20.30
CA ILE A 63 -17.31 -3.73 21.34
C ILE A 63 -16.97 -5.12 21.92
N SER A 64 -17.98 -5.95 22.15
CA SER A 64 -17.78 -7.31 22.68
C SER A 64 -17.04 -8.20 21.69
N ALA A 65 -17.38 -8.14 20.41
CA ALA A 65 -16.71 -8.88 19.35
C ALA A 65 -15.23 -8.47 19.22
N TRP A 66 -14.95 -7.16 19.27
CA TRP A 66 -13.58 -6.65 19.17
C TRP A 66 -12.74 -7.02 20.40
N LYS A 67 -13.31 -6.94 21.61
CA LYS A 67 -12.63 -7.42 22.83
C LYS A 67 -12.38 -8.93 22.81
N ALA A 68 -13.33 -9.71 22.29
CA ALA A 68 -13.16 -11.15 22.12
C ALA A 68 -12.02 -11.46 21.12
N LEU A 69 -11.95 -10.71 20.01
CA LEU A 69 -10.83 -10.79 19.06
C LEU A 69 -9.50 -10.51 19.76
N ILE A 70 -9.38 -9.37 20.46
CA ILE A 70 -8.15 -8.99 21.21
C ILE A 70 -7.72 -10.09 22.19
N ASN A 71 -8.66 -10.68 22.92
CA ASN A 71 -8.35 -11.74 23.90
C ASN A 71 -7.86 -13.03 23.26
N GLN A 72 -8.25 -13.30 22.01
CA GLN A 72 -7.84 -14.50 21.29
C GLN A 72 -6.56 -14.30 20.45
N THR A 73 -6.18 -13.05 20.18
CA THR A 73 -5.01 -12.70 19.36
C THR A 73 -3.70 -12.99 20.08
N GLY A 74 -2.82 -13.72 19.39
CA GLY A 74 -1.42 -13.93 19.80
C GLY A 74 -0.41 -13.01 19.06
N PRO A 75 0.85 -12.95 19.53
CA PRO A 75 1.93 -12.12 18.95
C PRO A 75 2.23 -12.34 17.48
N SER A 76 2.00 -13.55 16.97
CA SER A 76 2.28 -13.92 15.59
C SER A 76 1.06 -13.82 14.67
N ASP A 77 -0.13 -13.53 15.21
CA ASP A 77 -1.37 -13.54 14.45
C ASP A 77 -1.43 -12.33 13.51
N ALA A 78 -1.90 -12.52 12.27
CA ALA A 78 -2.35 -11.41 11.44
C ALA A 78 -3.79 -11.06 11.84
N VAL A 79 -4.07 -9.78 12.10
CA VAL A 79 -5.38 -9.33 12.56
C VAL A 79 -6.00 -8.37 11.54
N VAL A 80 -7.20 -8.68 11.08
CA VAL A 80 -7.99 -7.80 10.20
C VAL A 80 -9.23 -7.33 10.95
N ILE A 81 -9.48 -6.03 10.92
CA ILE A 81 -10.78 -5.47 11.27
C ILE A 81 -11.35 -4.75 10.06
N TYR A 82 -12.54 -5.17 9.64
CA TYR A 82 -13.24 -4.63 8.50
C TYR A 82 -14.60 -4.09 8.93
N TYR A 83 -14.94 -2.90 8.45
CA TYR A 83 -16.26 -2.29 8.67
C TYR A 83 -16.91 -1.91 7.35
N SER A 84 -18.18 -2.28 7.16
CA SER A 84 -19.04 -1.72 6.11
C SER A 84 -20.37 -1.26 6.71
N GLY A 85 -20.73 0.00 6.43
CA GLY A 85 -21.93 0.64 6.94
C GLY A 85 -21.82 2.15 6.84
N HIS A 86 -22.70 2.86 7.54
CA HIS A 86 -22.58 4.31 7.63
C HIS A 86 -21.43 4.73 8.56
N GLY A 87 -20.73 5.80 8.22
CA GLY A 87 -19.97 6.59 9.19
C GLY A 87 -20.60 7.97 9.37
N GLY A 88 -20.04 8.76 10.26
CA GLY A 88 -20.52 10.11 10.49
C GLY A 88 -19.43 11.02 11.04
N LEU A 89 -19.74 12.32 10.99
CA LEU A 89 -18.90 13.39 11.49
C LEU A 89 -19.76 14.29 12.36
N THR A 90 -19.21 14.65 13.50
CA THR A 90 -19.82 15.58 14.44
C THR A 90 -18.83 16.75 14.66
N GLU A 91 -19.30 17.99 14.53
CA GLU A 91 -18.52 19.23 14.72
C GLU A 91 -19.24 20.23 15.62
N ALA A 92 -18.48 21.00 16.42
CA ALA A 92 -19.05 21.98 17.35
C ALA A 92 -19.82 23.09 16.65
N GLU A 93 -21.06 23.32 17.09
CA GLU A 93 -21.92 24.39 16.62
C GLU A 93 -22.01 25.56 17.62
N GLY A 94 -22.26 26.76 17.11
CA GLY A 94 -22.56 27.95 17.92
C GLY A 94 -21.34 28.49 18.69
N SER A 95 -21.54 28.95 19.92
CA SER A 95 -20.49 29.55 20.77
C SER A 95 -19.42 28.56 21.27
N GLU A 96 -19.59 27.26 20.98
CA GLU A 96 -18.58 26.21 21.20
C GLU A 96 -17.67 26.03 19.97
N ALA A 97 -18.09 26.48 18.78
CA ALA A 97 -17.27 26.50 17.58
C ALA A 97 -16.09 27.48 17.76
N GLY A 98 -14.86 26.95 17.77
CA GLY A 98 -13.64 27.75 17.95
C GLY A 98 -12.94 27.61 19.30
N ARG A 99 -13.47 26.81 20.25
CA ARG A 99 -12.77 26.49 21.52
C ARG A 99 -11.69 25.40 21.39
N GLY A 100 -11.21 25.13 20.18
CA GLY A 100 -10.23 24.07 19.92
C GLY A 100 -10.82 22.66 19.97
N GLU A 101 -12.15 22.53 19.93
CA GLU A 101 -12.82 21.22 19.95
C GLU A 101 -12.66 20.49 18.62
N ARG A 102 -12.18 19.25 18.71
CA ARG A 102 -11.85 18.39 17.56
C ARG A 102 -13.12 17.91 16.86
N ARG A 103 -13.11 17.97 15.52
CA ARG A 103 -14.07 17.24 14.66
C ARG A 103 -13.97 15.74 14.96
N MET A 104 -15.10 15.11 15.25
CA MET A 104 -15.09 13.70 15.66
C MET A 104 -15.79 12.83 14.63
N GLN A 105 -15.10 11.76 14.26
CA GLN A 105 -15.64 10.76 13.35
C GLN A 105 -16.14 9.55 14.14
N TYR A 106 -17.11 8.83 13.59
CA TYR A 106 -17.63 7.62 14.20
C TYR A 106 -18.19 6.65 13.16
N ILE A 107 -18.24 5.37 13.51
CA ILE A 107 -19.02 4.35 12.78
C ILE A 107 -20.41 4.22 13.42
N VAL A 108 -21.39 3.78 12.64
CA VAL A 108 -22.82 3.76 12.97
C VAL A 108 -23.32 2.33 13.18
N PRO A 109 -23.54 1.88 14.44
CA PRO A 109 -24.15 0.59 14.73
C PRO A 109 -25.64 0.51 14.38
N LEU A 110 -26.22 -0.69 14.40
CA LEU A 110 -27.64 -0.93 14.08
C LEU A 110 -28.62 -0.23 15.03
N ASP A 111 -28.23 -0.06 16.29
CA ASP A 111 -28.99 0.62 17.35
C ASP A 111 -28.70 2.12 17.42
N PHE A 112 -28.06 2.71 16.40
CA PHE A 112 -27.69 4.13 16.41
C PHE A 112 -28.88 5.07 16.63
N ALA A 113 -30.05 4.71 16.08
CA ALA A 113 -31.29 5.48 16.24
C ALA A 113 -31.83 5.49 17.69
N GLU A 114 -31.32 4.64 18.58
CA GLU A 114 -31.64 4.64 20.01
C GLU A 114 -30.77 5.62 20.83
N THR A 115 -29.91 6.40 20.16
CA THR A 115 -29.10 7.42 20.82
C THR A 115 -29.98 8.43 21.56
N VAL A 116 -29.66 8.66 22.84
CA VAL A 116 -30.29 9.69 23.68
C VAL A 116 -29.23 10.43 24.49
N ASP A 117 -29.59 11.55 25.12
CA ASP A 117 -28.66 12.29 25.97
C ASP A 117 -28.08 11.40 27.08
N GLY A 118 -26.76 11.32 27.14
CA GLY A 118 -26.04 10.45 28.07
C GLY A 118 -25.88 8.99 27.64
N ASP A 119 -26.50 8.52 26.56
CA ASP A 119 -26.36 7.16 26.00
C ASP A 119 -26.10 7.21 24.48
N TRP A 120 -24.85 7.48 24.11
CA TRP A 120 -24.39 7.53 22.73
C TRP A 120 -24.24 6.12 22.13
N ARG A 121 -24.88 5.85 20.99
CA ARG A 121 -24.81 4.53 20.32
C ARG A 121 -23.80 4.43 19.19
N GLY A 122 -23.15 5.52 18.76
CA GLY A 122 -22.02 5.45 17.83
C GLY A 122 -20.76 4.87 18.46
N ILE A 123 -19.76 4.55 17.63
CA ILE A 123 -18.40 4.20 18.10
C ILE A 123 -17.44 5.22 17.50
N SER A 124 -16.89 6.06 18.37
CA SER A 124 -16.00 7.18 17.99
C SER A 124 -14.64 6.72 17.48
N ASP A 125 -13.98 7.59 16.73
CA ASP A 125 -12.58 7.46 16.33
C ASP A 125 -11.63 7.24 17.52
N ALA A 126 -11.92 7.87 18.66
CA ALA A 126 -11.16 7.68 19.90
C ALA A 126 -11.34 6.28 20.50
N GLU A 127 -12.57 5.76 20.56
CA GLU A 127 -12.85 4.39 21.00
C GLU A 127 -12.22 3.36 20.05
N MET A 128 -12.33 3.58 18.74
CA MET A 128 -11.68 2.73 17.74
C MET A 128 -10.16 2.76 17.91
N ALA A 129 -9.56 3.94 18.11
CA ALA A 129 -8.12 4.06 18.32
C ALA A 129 -7.65 3.32 19.59
N ASP A 130 -8.42 3.37 20.68
CA ASP A 130 -8.12 2.59 21.88
C ASP A 130 -8.21 1.07 21.63
N LEU A 131 -9.27 0.59 20.97
CA LEU A 131 -9.41 -0.83 20.60
C LEU A 131 -8.29 -1.29 19.66
N ILE A 132 -7.92 -0.47 18.69
CA ILE A 132 -6.80 -0.73 17.77
C ILE A 132 -5.48 -0.75 18.55
N TYR A 133 -5.26 0.21 19.45
CA TYR A 133 -4.08 0.23 20.30
C TYR A 133 -3.96 -1.06 21.12
N GLN A 134 -5.02 -1.47 21.80
CA GLN A 134 -5.08 -2.73 22.55
C GLN A 134 -4.83 -3.95 21.64
N THR A 135 -5.34 -3.92 20.40
CA THR A 135 -5.05 -4.96 19.40
C THR A 135 -3.55 -4.99 19.06
N THR A 136 -2.91 -3.83 18.90
CA THR A 136 -1.47 -3.76 18.59
C THR A 136 -0.57 -4.11 19.76
N GLN A 137 -1.08 -4.09 20.99
CA GLN A 137 -0.39 -4.68 22.14
C GLN A 137 -0.35 -6.22 22.07
N LYS A 138 -1.23 -6.82 21.25
CA LYS A 138 -1.29 -8.27 21.04
C LYS A 138 -0.57 -8.71 19.78
N SER A 139 -0.61 -7.94 18.69
CA SER A 139 0.05 -8.28 17.41
C SER A 139 0.55 -7.03 16.69
N GLN A 140 1.69 -7.15 15.98
CA GLN A 140 2.25 -6.08 15.16
C GLN A 140 1.73 -6.04 13.72
N ASN A 141 0.86 -6.99 13.35
CA ASN A 141 0.36 -7.19 12.00
C ASN A 141 -1.16 -6.93 11.98
N VAL A 142 -1.53 -5.66 12.09
CA VAL A 142 -2.93 -5.23 12.17
C VAL A 142 -3.30 -4.47 10.89
N THR A 143 -4.39 -4.86 10.25
CA THR A 143 -4.96 -4.18 9.09
C THR A 143 -6.40 -3.75 9.40
N ILE A 144 -6.68 -2.47 9.23
CA ILE A 144 -7.99 -1.86 9.41
C ILE A 144 -8.51 -1.45 8.04
N ILE A 145 -9.75 -1.82 7.72
CA ILE A 145 -10.38 -1.50 6.44
C ILE A 145 -11.77 -0.92 6.73
N LEU A 146 -11.99 0.34 6.37
CA LEU A 146 -13.24 1.06 6.59
C LEU A 146 -13.91 1.39 5.25
N ASP A 147 -14.99 0.68 4.93
CA ASP A 147 -15.86 0.97 3.78
C ASP A 147 -17.10 1.77 4.23
N CYS A 148 -16.85 3.02 4.63
CA CYS A 148 -17.86 3.99 5.08
C CYS A 148 -17.44 5.43 4.74
N CYS A 149 -18.39 6.38 4.74
CA CYS A 149 -18.08 7.81 4.64
C CYS A 149 -17.82 8.38 6.03
N HIS A 150 -16.96 9.38 6.12
CA HIS A 150 -16.88 10.23 7.31
C HIS A 150 -17.84 11.43 7.24
N SER A 151 -18.15 11.96 6.05
CA SER A 151 -19.02 13.14 5.91
C SER A 151 -20.31 12.83 5.16
N ALA A 152 -21.46 13.29 5.68
CA ALA A 152 -22.77 13.16 5.03
C ALA A 152 -22.98 14.12 3.86
N HIS A 153 -22.17 13.96 2.82
CA HIS A 153 -22.42 14.62 1.54
C HIS A 153 -23.43 13.83 0.71
N MET A 154 -24.43 14.53 0.18
CA MET A 154 -25.45 13.98 -0.70
C MET A 154 -24.81 13.29 -1.91
N ALA A 155 -25.25 12.05 -2.18
CA ALA A 155 -24.88 11.34 -3.40
C ALA A 155 -25.43 12.07 -4.64
N ARG A 156 -24.64 12.10 -5.73
CA ARG A 156 -25.07 12.58 -7.05
C ARG A 156 -25.28 11.36 -7.96
N GLY A 157 -26.51 11.16 -8.45
CA GLY A 157 -26.86 10.05 -9.35
C GLY A 157 -27.40 8.80 -8.63
N PRO A 158 -27.41 7.61 -9.27
CA PRO A 158 -27.95 6.37 -8.70
C PRO A 158 -26.99 5.71 -7.70
N THR A 159 -26.34 6.51 -6.87
CA THR A 159 -25.36 6.11 -5.85
C THR A 159 -25.91 6.45 -4.46
N TRP A 160 -25.49 5.69 -3.43
CA TRP A 160 -25.90 5.95 -2.04
C TRP A 160 -24.68 6.21 -1.19
N ALA A 161 -24.62 7.38 -0.54
CA ALA A 161 -23.56 7.74 0.37
C ALA A 161 -23.69 6.95 1.68
N LYS A 162 -22.58 6.37 2.13
CA LYS A 162 -22.49 5.64 3.40
C LYS A 162 -22.24 6.57 4.59
N ALA A 163 -23.10 7.59 4.78
CA ALA A 163 -22.96 8.59 5.86
C ALA A 163 -24.26 8.91 6.63
N ILE A 164 -24.18 9.18 7.94
CA ILE A 164 -25.28 9.71 8.80
C ILE A 164 -24.70 10.73 9.80
N ASN A 165 -25.24 11.95 9.83
CA ASN A 165 -24.91 12.97 10.83
C ASN A 165 -26.06 13.12 11.84
N PRO A 166 -25.80 13.35 13.14
CA PRO A 166 -26.84 13.52 14.14
C PRO A 166 -27.43 14.94 14.05
N ASP A 167 -28.72 15.09 14.30
CA ASP A 167 -29.40 16.40 14.25
C ASP A 167 -29.06 17.31 15.45
N ASP A 168 -28.56 16.77 16.57
CA ASP A 168 -28.21 17.53 17.78
C ASP A 168 -26.81 17.18 18.30
N TYR A 169 -25.87 18.11 18.08
CA TYR A 169 -24.46 17.99 18.48
C TYR A 169 -24.24 17.92 19.99
N ARG A 170 -25.11 18.53 20.81
CA ARG A 170 -24.88 18.65 22.27
C ARG A 170 -24.98 17.31 22.98
N GLN A 171 -25.89 16.45 22.53
CA GLN A 171 -26.12 15.10 23.07
C GLN A 171 -24.87 14.22 22.90
N VAL A 172 -24.14 14.42 21.80
CA VAL A 172 -22.94 13.67 21.42
C VAL A 172 -21.74 14.09 22.26
N MET A 173 -21.51 15.39 22.41
CA MET A 173 -20.30 15.88 23.09
C MET A 173 -20.28 15.67 24.60
N SER A 174 -21.43 15.72 25.29
CA SER A 174 -21.47 15.58 26.74
C SER A 174 -21.06 14.17 27.19
N HIS A 175 -21.55 13.14 26.50
CA HIS A 175 -21.21 11.75 26.75
C HIS A 175 -19.76 11.47 26.37
N ILE A 176 -19.31 11.97 25.22
CA ILE A 176 -17.98 11.67 24.73
C ILE A 176 -16.91 12.38 25.57
N ARG A 177 -17.13 13.62 26.03
CA ARG A 177 -16.21 14.28 26.99
C ARG A 177 -16.02 13.41 28.25
N ARG A 178 -17.10 12.87 28.84
CA ARG A 178 -17.00 11.95 29.98
C ARG A 178 -16.24 10.66 29.65
N MET A 179 -16.43 10.11 28.45
CA MET A 179 -15.68 8.93 28.01
C MET A 179 -14.19 9.23 27.82
N LEU A 180 -13.85 10.36 27.17
CA LEU A 180 -12.48 10.79 26.95
C LEU A 180 -11.75 11.08 28.27
N GLU A 181 -12.43 11.67 29.25
CA GLU A 181 -11.90 11.90 30.62
C GLU A 181 -11.56 10.59 31.34
N GLY A 182 -12.28 9.51 31.06
CA GLY A 182 -12.01 8.17 31.59
C GLY A 182 -10.93 7.38 30.85
N MET A 183 -10.56 7.78 29.64
CA MET A 183 -9.49 7.13 28.87
C MET A 183 -8.11 7.66 29.29
N ALA A 184 -7.41 6.86 30.09
CA ALA A 184 -6.12 7.24 30.69
C ALA A 184 -4.96 7.50 29.70
N SER A 185 -5.13 7.27 28.39
CA SER A 185 -4.03 7.22 27.42
C SER A 185 -4.17 8.26 26.31
N LYS A 186 -3.15 9.14 26.18
CA LYS A 186 -2.99 10.06 25.04
C LYS A 186 -2.82 9.35 23.68
N HIS A 187 -2.64 8.03 23.68
CA HIS A 187 -2.52 7.21 22.46
C HIS A 187 -3.86 6.96 21.77
N ALA A 188 -4.99 7.20 22.46
CA ALA A 188 -6.35 6.96 21.97
C ALA A 188 -6.84 7.94 20.89
N PHE A 189 -5.98 8.80 20.33
CA PHE A 189 -6.42 9.86 19.43
C PHE A 189 -5.94 9.73 17.98
N HIS A 190 -4.91 8.92 17.71
CA HIS A 190 -4.29 8.80 16.39
C HIS A 190 -3.70 7.39 16.16
N TYR A 191 -4.55 6.42 15.84
CA TYR A 191 -4.07 5.09 15.44
C TYR A 191 -3.26 5.14 14.13
N GLU A 192 -3.47 6.16 13.30
CA GLU A 192 -2.73 6.50 12.07
C GLU A 192 -1.22 6.62 12.30
N ARG A 193 -0.79 7.00 13.52
CA ARG A 193 0.62 7.10 13.89
C ARG A 193 1.22 5.78 14.38
N ASN A 194 0.42 4.72 14.46
CA ASN A 194 0.88 3.43 14.93
C ASN A 194 1.61 2.69 13.78
N PRO A 195 2.93 2.43 13.88
CA PRO A 195 3.70 1.82 12.80
C PRO A 195 3.33 0.35 12.52
N HIS A 196 2.48 -0.25 13.36
CA HIS A 196 2.01 -1.63 13.23
C HIS A 196 0.63 -1.73 12.56
N VAL A 197 -0.04 -0.60 12.35
CA VAL A 197 -1.37 -0.56 11.73
C VAL A 197 -1.24 -0.14 10.28
N LEU A 198 -1.82 -0.94 9.39
CA LEU A 198 -2.16 -0.51 8.05
C LEU A 198 -3.64 -0.11 8.04
N SER A 199 -3.97 1.10 7.58
CA SER A 199 -5.35 1.57 7.46
C SER A 199 -5.71 1.74 6.00
N ILE A 200 -6.85 1.20 5.56
CA ILE A 200 -7.44 1.45 4.25
C ILE A 200 -8.82 2.07 4.48
N VAL A 201 -9.06 3.23 3.90
CA VAL A 201 -10.33 3.95 4.01
C VAL A 201 -10.93 4.18 2.63
N ALA A 202 -12.26 4.07 2.55
CA ALA A 202 -12.98 4.16 1.28
C ALA A 202 -12.97 5.55 0.65
N ALA A 203 -12.80 6.60 1.45
CA ALA A 203 -12.78 7.98 1.03
C ALA A 203 -12.04 8.84 2.07
N GLY A 204 -11.40 9.93 1.63
CA GLY A 204 -10.81 10.90 2.56
C GLY A 204 -11.84 11.58 3.48
N THR A 205 -11.39 12.36 4.46
CA THR A 205 -12.24 12.93 5.53
C THR A 205 -13.43 13.77 5.04
N SER A 206 -13.33 14.32 3.83
CA SER A 206 -14.36 15.18 3.21
C SER A 206 -15.00 14.55 1.97
N GLU A 207 -14.69 13.28 1.68
CA GLU A 207 -15.13 12.60 0.47
C GLU A 207 -16.16 11.50 0.79
N PRO A 208 -17.11 11.24 -0.12
CA PRO A 208 -18.10 10.19 0.05
C PRO A 208 -17.59 8.80 -0.38
N ALA A 209 -17.95 7.78 0.39
CA ALA A 209 -17.95 6.37 0.03
C ALA A 209 -19.33 5.91 -0.44
N TYR A 210 -19.38 5.08 -1.48
CA TYR A 210 -20.63 4.66 -2.12
C TYR A 210 -20.85 3.14 -2.09
N GLU A 211 -22.12 2.75 -2.08
CA GLU A 211 -22.56 1.45 -2.62
C GLU A 211 -23.17 1.61 -4.02
N ARG A 212 -22.93 0.63 -4.90
CA ARG A 212 -23.44 0.61 -6.28
C ARG A 212 -23.94 -0.77 -6.67
N ARG A 213 -24.85 -0.82 -7.64
CA ARG A 213 -25.21 -2.08 -8.33
C ARG A 213 -24.11 -2.42 -9.34
N PHE A 214 -23.61 -3.64 -9.28
CA PHE A 214 -22.65 -4.18 -10.24
C PHE A 214 -23.38 -5.01 -11.33
N LEU A 215 -22.63 -5.63 -12.25
CA LEU A 215 -23.18 -6.32 -13.43
C LEU A 215 -24.16 -7.46 -13.08
N ASP A 216 -24.02 -8.05 -11.89
CA ASP A 216 -24.93 -9.07 -11.36
C ASP A 216 -26.22 -8.48 -10.75
N GLY A 217 -26.38 -7.17 -10.75
CA GLY A 217 -27.56 -6.46 -10.24
C GLY A 217 -27.55 -6.23 -8.73
N GLU A 218 -26.63 -6.84 -8.00
CA GLU A 218 -26.53 -6.77 -6.53
C GLU A 218 -25.72 -5.55 -6.07
N ARG A 219 -26.06 -4.99 -4.89
CA ARG A 219 -25.37 -3.81 -4.36
C ARG A 219 -24.13 -4.19 -3.54
N MET A 220 -23.04 -3.45 -3.73
CA MET A 220 -21.78 -3.64 -3.01
C MET A 220 -21.07 -2.29 -2.83
N GLY A 221 -20.27 -2.16 -1.76
CA GLY A 221 -19.34 -1.06 -1.55
C GLY A 221 -18.28 -1.02 -2.64
N VAL A 222 -18.01 0.17 -3.19
CA VAL A 222 -17.05 0.32 -4.32
C VAL A 222 -15.63 -0.03 -3.89
N LEU A 223 -15.21 0.36 -2.69
CA LEU A 223 -13.90 -0.03 -2.14
C LEU A 223 -13.84 -1.56 -2.00
N THR A 224 -14.86 -2.15 -1.38
CA THR A 224 -14.88 -3.60 -1.13
C THR A 224 -14.83 -4.39 -2.43
N GLU A 225 -15.56 -3.96 -3.46
CA GLU A 225 -15.53 -4.62 -4.77
C GLU A 225 -14.14 -4.59 -5.39
N ALA A 226 -13.50 -3.42 -5.40
CA ALA A 226 -12.20 -3.27 -6.02
C ALA A 226 -11.07 -3.95 -5.23
N LEU A 227 -11.14 -3.88 -3.90
CA LEU A 227 -10.16 -4.47 -3.00
C LEU A 227 -10.22 -5.99 -3.04
N THR A 228 -11.41 -6.59 -2.90
CA THR A 228 -11.58 -8.05 -2.89
C THR A 228 -11.16 -8.67 -4.22
N GLN A 229 -11.51 -8.06 -5.36
CA GLN A 229 -11.05 -8.55 -6.66
C GLN A 229 -9.54 -8.47 -6.82
N THR A 230 -8.92 -7.36 -6.40
CA THR A 230 -7.47 -7.20 -6.48
C THR A 230 -6.75 -8.22 -5.59
N LEU A 231 -7.23 -8.41 -4.37
CA LEU A 231 -6.67 -9.38 -3.43
C LEU A 231 -6.82 -10.82 -3.97
N ARG A 232 -7.96 -11.21 -4.54
CA ARG A 232 -8.14 -12.53 -5.17
C ARG A 232 -7.10 -12.80 -6.27
N SER A 233 -6.82 -11.82 -7.12
CA SER A 233 -5.80 -11.94 -8.17
C SER A 233 -4.36 -11.91 -7.64
N ALA A 234 -4.14 -11.34 -6.45
CA ALA A 234 -2.82 -11.23 -5.84
C ALA A 234 -2.45 -12.38 -4.90
N VAL A 235 -3.33 -13.39 -4.72
CA VAL A 235 -3.03 -14.54 -3.86
C VAL A 235 -1.77 -15.25 -4.35
N GLY A 236 -0.80 -15.40 -3.44
CA GLY A 236 0.50 -16.03 -3.74
C GLY A 236 1.54 -15.12 -4.40
N ALA A 237 1.18 -13.91 -4.82
CA ALA A 237 2.13 -12.95 -5.39
C ALA A 237 2.94 -12.22 -4.30
N GLU A 238 4.19 -11.84 -4.60
CA GLU A 238 5.03 -11.00 -3.73
C GLU A 238 4.74 -9.50 -3.97
N LEU A 239 3.47 -9.10 -3.85
CA LEU A 239 3.02 -7.72 -4.03
C LEU A 239 2.89 -6.98 -2.70
N SER A 240 3.30 -5.71 -2.67
CA SER A 240 3.12 -4.86 -1.50
C SER A 240 1.69 -4.32 -1.40
N TRP A 241 1.27 -3.85 -0.23
CA TRP A 241 0.02 -3.10 -0.08
C TRP A 241 -0.06 -1.87 -0.99
N ARG A 242 1.09 -1.22 -1.27
CA ARG A 242 1.18 -0.14 -2.26
C ARG A 242 0.79 -0.60 -3.66
N ASP A 243 1.25 -1.78 -4.09
CA ASP A 243 0.86 -2.38 -5.37
C ASP A 243 -0.63 -2.70 -5.43
N ILE A 244 -1.15 -3.32 -4.37
CA ILE A 244 -2.57 -3.62 -4.23
C ILE A 244 -3.40 -2.34 -4.38
N MET A 245 -3.09 -1.30 -3.62
CA MET A 245 -3.86 -0.06 -3.65
C MET A 245 -3.75 0.71 -4.97
N ARG A 246 -2.62 0.61 -5.68
CA ARG A 246 -2.52 1.16 -7.03
C ARG A 246 -3.50 0.49 -7.99
N ARG A 247 -3.64 -0.83 -7.92
CA ARG A 247 -4.61 -1.58 -8.74
C ARG A 247 -6.05 -1.31 -8.35
N VAL A 248 -6.32 -1.19 -7.05
CA VAL A 248 -7.63 -0.77 -6.52
C VAL A 248 -8.02 0.60 -7.07
N ARG A 249 -7.14 1.59 -6.98
CA ARG A 249 -7.37 2.94 -7.53
C ARG A 249 -7.56 2.92 -9.04
N ASP A 250 -6.72 2.18 -9.78
CA ASP A 250 -6.87 2.06 -11.24
C ASP A 250 -8.21 1.45 -11.65
N ARG A 251 -8.76 0.54 -10.84
CA ARG A 251 -10.12 0.02 -11.04
C ARG A 251 -11.18 1.05 -10.69
N MET A 252 -11.10 1.67 -9.51
CA MET A 252 -12.08 2.65 -9.03
C MET A 252 -12.15 3.88 -9.93
N CYS A 253 -11.03 4.36 -10.48
CA CYS A 253 -11.06 5.44 -11.48
C CYS A 253 -11.93 5.12 -12.72
N ARG A 254 -12.14 3.84 -13.04
CA ARG A 254 -12.97 3.42 -14.18
C ARG A 254 -14.41 3.14 -13.76
N THR A 255 -14.62 2.61 -12.56
CA THR A 255 -15.94 2.18 -12.09
C THR A 255 -16.67 3.27 -11.33
N CYS A 256 -15.98 4.09 -10.52
CA CYS A 256 -16.50 5.18 -9.70
C CYS A 256 -15.43 6.27 -9.47
N PRO A 257 -15.15 7.12 -10.47
CA PRO A 257 -14.11 8.15 -10.36
C PRO A 257 -14.36 9.21 -9.27
N GLU A 258 -15.58 9.29 -8.74
CA GLU A 258 -15.98 10.22 -7.68
C GLU A 258 -15.57 9.77 -6.27
N GLN A 259 -15.04 8.54 -6.12
CA GLN A 259 -14.59 8.00 -4.84
C GLN A 259 -13.11 7.62 -4.94
N TYR A 260 -12.30 8.13 -4.00
CA TYR A 260 -10.88 7.89 -3.97
C TYR A 260 -10.46 7.22 -2.65
N PRO A 261 -9.99 5.96 -2.67
CA PRO A 261 -9.60 5.28 -1.46
C PRO A 261 -8.20 5.70 -1.02
N ASP A 262 -8.00 5.73 0.29
CA ASP A 262 -6.71 6.03 0.88
C ASP A 262 -6.13 4.88 1.69
N ILE A 263 -4.82 4.93 1.87
CA ILE A 263 -4.05 3.95 2.63
C ILE A 263 -2.96 4.63 3.45
N GLU A 264 -2.87 4.26 4.72
CA GLU A 264 -1.86 4.74 5.66
C GLU A 264 -1.12 3.59 6.33
N GLY A 265 0.07 3.88 6.87
CA GLY A 265 0.89 2.90 7.57
C GLY A 265 1.91 2.18 6.67
N PRO A 266 2.31 0.94 7.00
CA PRO A 266 3.47 0.26 6.41
C PRO A 266 3.16 -0.36 5.03
N GLN A 267 2.91 0.48 4.02
CA GLN A 267 2.46 0.10 2.67
C GLN A 267 3.44 -0.79 1.88
N ALA A 268 4.72 -0.84 2.26
CA ALA A 268 5.70 -1.71 1.61
C ALA A 268 5.54 -3.20 2.01
N ARG A 269 4.77 -3.49 3.07
CA ARG A 269 4.49 -4.85 3.52
C ARG A 269 3.65 -5.63 2.50
N LEU A 270 3.89 -6.93 2.44
CA LEU A 270 3.02 -7.88 1.76
C LEU A 270 1.65 -7.95 2.48
N PRO A 271 0.53 -8.22 1.78
CA PRO A 271 -0.78 -8.37 2.39
C PRO A 271 -0.76 -9.33 3.58
N PHE A 272 -1.21 -8.81 4.72
CA PHE A 272 -1.35 -9.54 5.99
C PHE A 272 -0.05 -10.18 6.51
N ARG A 273 1.09 -9.62 6.15
CA ARG A 273 2.44 -10.12 6.46
C ARG A 273 3.32 -8.98 6.96
N LEU A 274 4.33 -9.30 7.77
CA LEU A 274 5.29 -8.30 8.27
C LEU A 274 6.42 -8.05 7.28
N GLU A 275 6.68 -9.03 6.41
CA GLU A 275 7.66 -8.95 5.34
C GLU A 275 7.29 -7.87 4.33
N THR A 276 8.29 -7.13 3.86
CA THR A 276 8.15 -6.17 2.76
C THR A 276 8.41 -6.82 1.41
N ALA A 277 7.70 -6.37 0.37
CA ALA A 277 7.96 -6.83 -0.99
C ALA A 277 9.41 -6.51 -1.40
N LYS A 278 10.05 -7.42 -2.14
CA LYS A 278 11.33 -7.15 -2.80
C LYS A 278 11.14 -6.02 -3.81
N GLY A 279 12.10 -5.10 -3.88
CA GLY A 279 11.95 -3.89 -4.69
C GLY A 279 10.87 -2.94 -4.16
N GLY A 280 10.41 -3.08 -2.91
CA GLY A 280 9.38 -2.22 -2.31
C GLY A 280 9.78 -0.73 -2.17
N GLY A 281 11.00 -0.37 -2.53
CA GLY A 281 11.46 1.02 -2.71
C GLY A 281 11.40 1.51 -4.17
N ASP A 282 11.26 0.61 -5.14
CA ASP A 282 11.32 0.92 -6.56
C ASP A 282 10.05 1.67 -6.96
N MET A 283 10.22 2.84 -7.59
CA MET A 283 9.10 3.61 -8.09
C MET A 283 8.53 2.94 -9.33
N ALA A 284 7.35 2.33 -9.19
CA ALA A 284 6.61 1.74 -10.29
C ALA A 284 5.54 2.70 -10.82
N PHE A 285 5.44 2.82 -12.14
CA PHE A 285 4.44 3.65 -12.80
C PHE A 285 3.33 2.78 -13.39
N SER A 286 2.07 3.20 -13.27
CA SER A 286 0.98 2.54 -14.01
C SER A 286 1.10 2.85 -15.50
N VAL A 287 0.94 1.82 -16.32
CA VAL A 287 0.91 1.92 -17.79
C VAL A 287 -0.52 1.76 -18.27
N THR A 288 -0.97 2.63 -19.16
CA THR A 288 -2.31 2.55 -19.74
C THR A 288 -2.26 2.80 -21.24
N GLU A 289 -3.06 2.05 -22.00
CA GLU A 289 -3.35 2.36 -23.39
C GLU A 289 -4.43 3.46 -23.43
N THR A 290 -4.09 4.64 -23.99
CA THR A 290 -4.97 5.83 -24.03
C THR A 290 -5.81 5.87 -25.29
N ALA A 291 -5.29 5.31 -26.38
CA ALA A 291 -5.95 5.08 -27.65
C ALA A 291 -5.32 3.84 -28.30
N PRO A 292 -5.93 3.21 -29.32
CA PRO A 292 -5.36 2.04 -29.96
C PRO A 292 -3.91 2.25 -30.43
N GLY A 293 -2.95 1.61 -29.75
CA GLY A 293 -1.52 1.71 -30.03
C GLY A 293 -0.79 2.89 -29.35
N GLU A 294 -1.50 3.73 -28.59
CA GLU A 294 -0.92 4.85 -27.84
C GLU A 294 -0.89 4.53 -26.34
N PHE A 295 0.25 4.74 -25.70
CA PHE A 295 0.48 4.37 -24.32
C PHE A 295 0.99 5.55 -23.49
N ALA A 296 0.56 5.60 -22.23
CA ALA A 296 1.02 6.60 -21.28
C ALA A 296 1.39 5.96 -19.93
N LEU A 297 2.34 6.59 -19.26
CA LEU A 297 2.70 6.35 -17.88
C LEU A 297 2.02 7.38 -16.98
N LYS A 298 1.50 6.93 -15.83
CA LYS A 298 1.16 7.80 -14.70
C LYS A 298 2.42 8.19 -13.92
N GLY A 299 3.33 8.87 -14.60
CA GLY A 299 4.61 9.39 -14.08
C GLY A 299 5.13 10.47 -15.01
N GLY A 300 5.82 11.46 -14.47
CA GLY A 300 6.28 12.65 -15.23
C GLY A 300 7.54 13.26 -14.64
N VAL A 301 7.83 14.53 -14.98
CA VAL A 301 9.05 15.23 -14.51
C VAL A 301 9.13 15.25 -12.97
N LEU A 302 7.99 15.45 -12.29
CA LEU A 302 7.94 15.44 -10.81
C LEU A 302 8.29 14.09 -10.20
N HIS A 303 8.27 13.03 -10.99
CA HIS A 303 8.62 11.67 -10.59
C HIS A 303 10.02 11.27 -11.09
N GLY A 304 10.79 12.22 -11.64
CA GLY A 304 12.14 11.99 -12.15
C GLY A 304 12.24 11.45 -13.58
N LEU A 305 11.13 11.37 -14.32
CA LEU A 305 11.16 10.89 -15.71
C LEU A 305 11.64 11.98 -16.68
N SER A 306 12.46 11.56 -17.65
CA SER A 306 13.02 12.38 -18.73
C SER A 306 12.75 11.74 -20.11
N PRO A 307 12.66 12.52 -21.19
CA PRO A 307 12.67 11.95 -22.54
C PRO A 307 13.90 11.05 -22.75
N GLY A 308 13.70 9.91 -23.42
CA GLY A 308 14.73 8.88 -23.66
C GLY A 308 14.87 7.83 -22.54
N ASP A 309 14.24 8.04 -21.38
CA ASP A 309 14.16 7.02 -20.35
C ASP A 309 13.49 5.77 -20.89
N VAL A 310 13.99 4.59 -20.52
CA VAL A 310 13.39 3.31 -20.89
C VAL A 310 12.93 2.62 -19.62
N LEU A 311 11.65 2.24 -19.58
CA LEU A 311 11.07 1.49 -18.49
C LEU A 311 10.74 0.06 -18.93
N ALA A 312 10.95 -0.90 -18.04
CA ALA A 312 10.52 -2.27 -18.24
C ALA A 312 9.07 -2.43 -17.81
N VAL A 313 8.21 -2.81 -18.74
CA VAL A 313 6.80 -3.07 -18.49
C VAL A 313 6.62 -4.51 -18.03
N MET A 314 6.06 -4.67 -16.85
CA MET A 314 5.89 -5.94 -16.14
C MET A 314 4.40 -6.26 -15.94
N PRO A 315 4.04 -7.56 -15.87
CA PRO A 315 2.71 -7.98 -15.40
C PRO A 315 2.41 -7.44 -14.00
N PHE A 316 1.13 -7.42 -13.63
CA PHE A 316 0.71 -6.88 -12.32
C PHE A 316 1.27 -7.70 -11.16
N GLU A 317 1.39 -9.02 -11.35
CA GLU A 317 1.82 -10.02 -10.38
C GLU A 317 3.29 -9.86 -9.98
N GLU A 318 4.09 -9.19 -10.81
CA GLU A 318 5.52 -8.96 -10.54
C GLU A 318 5.71 -7.66 -9.75
N GLY A 319 6.06 -7.80 -8.46
CA GLY A 319 6.35 -6.71 -7.53
C GLY A 319 7.58 -5.86 -7.89
N TYR A 320 8.48 -6.39 -8.70
CA TYR A 320 9.78 -5.83 -9.02
C TYR A 320 10.24 -6.27 -10.42
N LEU A 321 11.39 -5.76 -10.86
CA LEU A 321 12.00 -6.11 -12.14
C LEU A 321 12.42 -7.59 -12.20
N VAL A 322 11.78 -8.35 -13.09
CA VAL A 322 12.16 -9.72 -13.45
C VAL A 322 12.35 -9.78 -14.96
N GLN A 323 13.61 -9.75 -15.42
CA GLN A 323 13.95 -9.57 -16.84
C GLN A 323 13.20 -10.53 -17.78
N ASP A 324 13.08 -11.81 -17.42
CA ASP A 324 12.46 -12.84 -18.25
C ASP A 324 10.93 -12.73 -18.33
N LYS A 325 10.30 -11.97 -17.43
CA LYS A 325 8.84 -11.76 -17.38
C LYS A 325 8.43 -10.41 -17.96
N MET A 326 9.38 -9.63 -18.48
CA MET A 326 9.13 -8.32 -19.07
C MET A 326 8.26 -8.43 -20.33
N LEU A 327 7.15 -7.71 -20.35
CA LEU A 327 6.20 -7.64 -21.47
C LEU A 327 6.78 -6.79 -22.62
N ALA A 328 7.35 -5.63 -22.28
CA ALA A 328 7.86 -4.66 -23.23
C ALA A 328 8.87 -3.69 -22.59
N GLU A 329 9.68 -3.05 -23.44
CA GLU A 329 10.40 -1.82 -23.12
C GLU A 329 9.49 -0.63 -23.49
N ALA A 330 9.32 0.33 -22.59
CA ALA A 330 8.57 1.56 -22.78
C ALA A 330 9.53 2.75 -22.79
N GLU A 331 9.82 3.28 -23.97
CA GLU A 331 10.68 4.45 -24.14
C GLU A 331 9.85 5.74 -23.98
N VAL A 332 10.28 6.63 -23.08
CA VAL A 332 9.65 7.91 -22.82
C VAL A 332 9.92 8.87 -23.98
N THR A 333 8.86 9.24 -24.70
CA THR A 333 8.94 10.11 -25.88
C THR A 333 8.52 11.55 -25.60
N GLY A 334 7.77 11.77 -24.52
CA GLY A 334 7.36 13.10 -24.09
C GLY A 334 6.89 13.06 -22.64
N VAL A 335 7.27 14.08 -21.88
CA VAL A 335 7.06 14.13 -20.43
C VAL A 335 6.23 15.35 -20.07
N GLY A 336 5.14 15.13 -19.34
CA GLY A 336 4.39 16.17 -18.64
C GLY A 336 4.70 16.16 -17.14
N PRO A 337 4.05 16.99 -16.33
CA PRO A 337 4.34 17.07 -14.89
C PRO A 337 4.13 15.74 -14.14
N ILE A 338 3.03 15.04 -14.44
CA ILE A 338 2.60 13.81 -13.73
C ILE A 338 2.29 12.64 -14.67
N ALA A 339 2.44 12.82 -15.98
CA ALA A 339 2.16 11.79 -16.97
C ALA A 339 3.12 11.91 -18.16
N SER A 340 3.45 10.78 -18.79
CA SER A 340 4.40 10.72 -19.91
C SER A 340 3.88 9.83 -21.02
N ARG A 341 4.13 10.21 -22.27
CA ARG A 341 3.84 9.39 -23.45
C ARG A 341 5.00 8.46 -23.73
N VAL A 342 4.70 7.19 -24.01
CA VAL A 342 5.73 6.16 -24.26
C VAL A 342 5.53 5.45 -25.58
N ARG A 343 6.65 5.03 -26.17
CA ARG A 343 6.70 4.11 -27.31
C ARG A 343 7.02 2.71 -26.79
N MET A 344 6.17 1.75 -27.15
CA MET A 344 6.30 0.37 -26.69
C MET A 344 7.09 -0.49 -27.68
N LYS A 345 8.05 -1.25 -27.17
CA LYS A 345 8.78 -2.29 -27.88
C LYS A 345 8.57 -3.63 -27.19
N TRP A 346 7.71 -4.46 -27.77
CA TRP A 346 7.28 -5.74 -27.21
C TRP A 346 8.33 -6.83 -27.39
N ARG A 347 8.59 -7.65 -26.35
CA ARG A 347 9.62 -8.71 -26.42
C ARG A 347 9.17 -9.97 -27.18
N HIS A 348 7.87 -10.26 -27.23
CA HIS A 348 7.32 -11.45 -27.89
C HIS A 348 6.22 -11.12 -28.93
N GLY A 349 6.34 -9.96 -29.61
CA GLY A 349 5.27 -9.42 -30.46
C GLY A 349 4.08 -8.89 -29.64
N ARG A 350 3.08 -8.27 -30.27
CA ARG A 350 1.88 -7.76 -29.56
C ARG A 350 0.94 -8.90 -29.09
N SER A 351 1.28 -10.16 -29.38
CA SER A 351 0.58 -11.36 -28.91
C SER A 351 0.67 -11.48 -27.38
N GLY A 352 -0.26 -10.83 -26.70
CA GLY A 352 -0.34 -10.76 -25.23
C GLY A 352 -0.91 -9.42 -24.74
N GLY A 353 -0.73 -8.34 -25.50
CA GLY A 353 -1.23 -7.01 -25.16
C GLY A 353 -0.69 -6.46 -23.83
N LEU A 354 -1.16 -5.29 -23.43
CA LEU A 354 -0.91 -4.75 -22.10
C LEU A 354 -1.86 -5.44 -21.11
N THR A 355 -1.33 -6.17 -20.13
CA THR A 355 -2.16 -6.83 -19.11
C THR A 355 -2.79 -5.79 -18.18
N PRO A 356 -4.05 -5.95 -17.74
CA PRO A 356 -4.69 -5.01 -16.83
C PRO A 356 -3.90 -4.81 -15.52
N GLY A 357 -3.47 -3.56 -15.25
CA GLY A 357 -2.69 -3.23 -14.06
C GLY A 357 -1.17 -3.40 -14.22
N ALA A 358 -0.69 -3.58 -15.46
CA ALA A 358 0.74 -3.59 -15.77
C ALA A 358 1.47 -2.37 -15.19
N LYS A 359 2.73 -2.59 -14.81
CA LYS A 359 3.59 -1.58 -14.18
C LYS A 359 4.83 -1.37 -15.02
N ALA A 360 5.38 -0.18 -14.96
CA ALA A 360 6.66 0.16 -15.57
C ALA A 360 7.66 0.53 -14.48
N PHE A 361 8.81 -0.12 -14.49
CA PHE A 361 9.94 0.16 -13.60
C PHE A 361 11.08 0.77 -14.40
N MET A 362 11.85 1.67 -13.80
CA MET A 362 13.03 2.25 -14.45
C MET A 362 13.99 1.14 -14.89
N TRP A 363 14.27 1.05 -16.19
CA TRP A 363 15.17 0.04 -16.76
C TRP A 363 16.49 0.66 -17.23
N LYS A 364 16.41 1.85 -17.83
CA LYS A 364 17.55 2.65 -18.24
C LYS A 364 17.21 4.13 -18.18
N SER A 365 18.01 4.90 -17.46
CA SER A 365 17.92 6.35 -17.44
C SER A 365 18.56 6.96 -18.68
N SER A 366 17.97 8.01 -19.25
CA SER A 366 18.61 8.84 -20.26
C SER A 366 19.62 9.81 -19.65
N VAL A 367 19.48 10.12 -18.36
CA VAL A 367 20.40 10.97 -17.59
C VAL A 367 21.16 10.09 -16.59
N LEU A 368 22.42 9.79 -16.91
CA LEU A 368 23.28 9.02 -16.01
C LEU A 368 23.82 9.92 -14.91
N LEU A 369 23.65 9.48 -13.66
CA LEU A 369 24.07 10.23 -12.48
C LEU A 369 25.59 10.09 -12.28
N PRO A 370 26.33 11.19 -12.06
CA PRO A 370 27.76 11.13 -11.84
C PRO A 370 28.09 10.52 -10.48
N VAL A 371 29.02 9.57 -10.45
CA VAL A 371 29.62 9.02 -9.22
C VAL A 371 31.11 9.34 -9.19
N ASN A 372 31.60 9.81 -8.05
CA ASN A 372 33.02 10.04 -7.84
C ASN A 372 33.73 8.69 -7.72
N SER A 373 34.99 8.66 -8.14
CA SER A 373 35.86 7.48 -8.00
C SER A 373 37.15 7.88 -7.28
N PHE A 374 37.54 7.11 -6.27
CA PHE A 374 38.80 7.31 -5.55
C PHE A 374 39.58 5.99 -5.50
N GLY A 375 40.75 5.95 -6.12
CA GLY A 375 41.59 4.75 -6.17
C GLY A 375 42.71 4.88 -7.21
N PRO A 376 43.52 3.83 -7.40
CA PRO A 376 44.59 3.81 -8.40
C PRO A 376 44.07 4.09 -9.82
N GLU A 377 44.85 4.80 -10.64
CA GLU A 377 44.42 5.22 -11.99
C GLU A 377 43.99 4.07 -12.89
N ASP A 378 44.70 2.95 -12.86
CA ASP A 378 44.39 1.77 -13.67
C ASP A 378 43.01 1.17 -13.31
N TRP A 379 42.70 1.11 -12.00
CA TRP A 379 41.41 0.64 -11.51
C TRP A 379 40.28 1.60 -11.89
N THR A 380 40.49 2.91 -11.71
CA THR A 380 39.51 3.93 -12.09
C THR A 380 39.20 3.89 -13.59
N ARG A 381 40.21 3.62 -14.42
CA ARG A 381 40.04 3.44 -15.87
C ARG A 381 39.20 2.19 -16.20
N GLU A 382 39.46 1.06 -15.56
CA GLU A 382 38.66 -0.16 -15.71
C GLU A 382 37.21 0.07 -15.25
N LEU A 383 37.01 0.68 -14.07
CA LEU A 383 35.69 1.04 -13.57
C LEU A 383 34.93 1.95 -14.56
N ARG A 384 35.62 2.91 -15.18
CA ARG A 384 35.01 3.79 -16.20
C ARG A 384 34.51 3.02 -17.40
N GLU A 385 35.32 2.10 -17.94
CA GLU A 385 34.93 1.27 -19.10
C GLU A 385 33.69 0.45 -18.79
N GLU A 386 33.63 -0.10 -17.59
CA GLU A 386 32.55 -0.98 -17.17
C GLU A 386 31.24 -0.21 -16.96
N LEU A 387 31.34 0.99 -16.37
CA LEU A 387 30.23 1.90 -16.22
C LEU A 387 29.75 2.50 -17.56
N ARG A 388 30.44 2.33 -18.70
CA ARG A 388 29.88 2.75 -20.01
C ARG A 388 28.60 1.99 -20.37
N SER A 389 28.47 0.75 -19.90
CA SER A 389 27.30 -0.08 -20.10
C SER A 389 26.20 0.15 -19.05
N SER A 390 26.50 0.97 -18.04
CA SER A 390 25.60 1.26 -16.93
C SER A 390 24.32 1.93 -17.40
N ALA A 391 23.22 1.53 -16.80
CA ALA A 391 21.90 2.06 -17.08
C ALA A 391 21.54 3.31 -16.25
N PHE A 392 22.34 3.64 -15.23
CA PHE A 392 21.95 4.63 -14.20
C PHE A 392 23.05 5.59 -13.79
N ILE A 393 24.31 5.15 -13.81
CA ILE A 393 25.44 5.93 -13.32
C ILE A 393 26.59 5.95 -14.31
N ARG A 394 27.38 7.01 -14.25
CA ARG A 394 28.67 7.14 -14.93
C ARG A 394 29.68 7.72 -13.95
N LEU A 395 30.97 7.59 -14.22
CA LEU A 395 31.95 8.36 -13.45
C LEU A 395 31.74 9.86 -13.69
N ALA A 396 31.91 10.65 -12.63
CA ALA A 396 31.94 12.10 -12.72
C ALA A 396 33.09 12.55 -13.64
N ASP A 397 32.79 13.51 -14.51
CA ASP A 397 33.82 14.18 -15.30
C ASP A 397 34.49 15.29 -14.46
N THR A 398 35.64 15.79 -14.93
CA THR A 398 36.34 16.88 -14.24
C THR A 398 35.45 18.11 -14.11
N GLY A 399 35.24 18.57 -12.87
CA GLY A 399 34.36 19.71 -12.57
C GLY A 399 32.94 19.35 -12.13
N GLU A 400 32.56 18.07 -12.18
CA GLU A 400 31.25 17.57 -11.72
C GLU A 400 31.31 16.92 -10.33
N GLU A 401 32.45 17.00 -9.63
CA GLU A 401 32.68 16.24 -8.40
C GLU A 401 31.67 16.59 -7.30
N SER A 402 31.22 17.84 -7.25
CA SER A 402 30.19 18.32 -6.31
C SER A 402 28.75 17.94 -6.69
N GLU A 403 28.52 17.58 -7.95
CA GLU A 403 27.20 17.13 -8.44
C GLU A 403 27.01 15.63 -8.26
N SER A 404 28.06 14.94 -7.80
CA SER A 404 28.05 13.50 -7.64
C SER A 404 27.10 13.02 -6.55
N ILE A 405 26.36 11.95 -6.85
CA ILE A 405 25.41 11.34 -5.90
C ILE A 405 26.09 10.46 -4.84
N GLY A 406 27.38 10.17 -5.02
CA GLY A 406 28.15 9.29 -4.15
C GLY A 406 29.55 9.01 -4.66
N ALA A 407 30.27 8.15 -3.96
CA ALA A 407 31.64 7.79 -4.30
C ALA A 407 31.82 6.27 -4.31
N VAL A 408 32.60 5.78 -5.26
CA VAL A 408 33.14 4.42 -5.30
C VAL A 408 34.63 4.53 -4.99
N GLU A 409 35.04 3.93 -3.89
CA GLU A 409 36.40 4.05 -3.35
C GLU A 409 37.05 2.67 -3.32
N LEU A 410 38.28 2.55 -3.83
CA LEU A 410 39.15 1.39 -3.58
C LEU A 410 40.24 1.81 -2.60
N ILE A 411 40.08 1.38 -1.34
CA ILE A 411 41.02 1.68 -0.26
C ILE A 411 41.67 0.35 0.14
N ASP A 412 42.99 0.25 -0.06
CA ASP A 412 43.77 -0.98 0.08
C ASP A 412 43.21 -2.15 -0.76
N SER A 413 42.36 -2.98 -0.17
CA SER A 413 41.67 -4.10 -0.82
C SER A 413 40.16 -4.07 -0.59
N HIS A 414 39.62 -2.93 -0.16
CA HIS A 414 38.20 -2.78 0.12
C HIS A 414 37.56 -1.89 -0.93
N LEU A 415 36.55 -2.42 -1.61
CA LEU A 415 35.66 -1.63 -2.46
C LEU A 415 34.56 -1.04 -1.58
N VAL A 416 34.47 0.27 -1.51
CA VAL A 416 33.54 0.99 -0.65
C VAL A 416 32.64 1.86 -1.51
N ILE A 417 31.32 1.79 -1.28
CA ILE A 417 30.35 2.71 -1.86
C ILE A 417 29.86 3.63 -0.74
N ARG A 418 29.99 4.93 -0.95
CA ARG A 418 29.49 5.97 -0.07
C ARG A 418 28.45 6.83 -0.76
N HIS A 419 27.47 7.26 0.01
CA HIS A 419 26.55 8.32 -0.39
C HIS A 419 27.27 9.68 -0.41
N HIS A 420 26.77 10.68 -1.14
CA HIS A 420 27.38 12.02 -1.18
C HIS A 420 27.47 12.71 0.20
N GLN A 421 26.65 12.26 1.16
CA GLN A 421 26.73 12.69 2.57
C GLN A 421 27.71 11.85 3.41
N HIS A 422 28.60 11.10 2.76
CA HIS A 422 29.66 10.24 3.34
C HIS A 422 29.19 9.03 4.16
N TYR A 423 27.89 8.74 4.19
CA TYR A 423 27.39 7.50 4.79
C TYR A 423 27.85 6.27 4.00
N LEU A 424 28.30 5.25 4.73
CA LEU A 424 28.64 3.95 4.15
C LEU A 424 27.36 3.29 3.61
N VAL A 425 27.29 3.09 2.30
CA VAL A 425 26.22 2.32 1.67
C VAL A 425 26.57 0.84 1.72
N ARG A 426 27.80 0.50 1.32
CA ARG A 426 28.28 -0.88 1.31
C ARG A 426 29.81 -0.95 1.21
N GLU A 427 30.36 -2.05 1.70
CA GLU A 427 31.77 -2.37 1.64
C GLU A 427 31.95 -3.84 1.27
N TRP A 428 32.95 -4.12 0.43
CA TRP A 428 33.38 -5.45 0.07
C TRP A 428 34.89 -5.58 0.29
N ASP A 429 35.29 -6.58 1.07
CA ASP A 429 36.67 -7.02 1.14
C ASP A 429 37.01 -7.85 -0.12
N MET A 430 37.89 -7.32 -0.94
CA MET A 430 38.34 -7.94 -2.19
C MET A 430 39.48 -8.95 -1.94
N CYS A 431 39.96 -9.09 -0.70
CA CYS A 431 41.05 -9.97 -0.26
C CYS A 431 40.56 -11.22 0.50
N GLY A 432 39.60 -11.97 -0.05
CA GLY A 432 39.10 -13.21 0.56
C GLY A 432 39.83 -14.50 0.11
N ASN A 433 40.79 -14.97 0.93
CA ASN A 433 41.25 -16.38 1.09
C ASN A 433 41.68 -17.19 -0.16
N ARG A 434 42.99 -17.46 -0.30
CA ARG A 434 43.64 -18.18 -1.43
C ARG A 434 43.21 -19.65 -1.64
N GLU A 435 42.43 -20.25 -0.74
CA GLU A 435 41.96 -21.64 -0.84
C GLU A 435 40.48 -21.78 -1.24
N SER A 436 39.74 -20.68 -1.42
CA SER A 436 38.37 -20.73 -1.94
C SER A 436 38.36 -20.95 -3.47
N PRO A 437 37.52 -21.84 -4.03
CA PRO A 437 37.37 -22.01 -5.48
C PRO A 437 36.90 -20.74 -6.23
N LEU A 438 36.57 -19.67 -5.51
CA LEU A 438 36.04 -18.41 -6.03
C LEU A 438 37.00 -17.21 -5.83
N CYS A 439 38.30 -17.41 -5.59
CA CYS A 439 39.27 -16.30 -5.47
C CYS A 439 39.53 -15.61 -6.82
N PRO A 440 39.40 -14.26 -6.92
CA PRO A 440 39.75 -13.48 -8.12
C PRO A 440 41.24 -13.54 -8.47
N CYS A 441 42.08 -13.90 -7.51
CA CYS A 441 43.53 -13.98 -7.65
C CYS A 441 44.04 -15.05 -8.66
N LYS A 442 43.16 -15.93 -9.16
CA LYS A 442 43.45 -16.85 -10.29
C LYS A 442 43.09 -16.28 -11.68
N MET A 443 42.61 -15.05 -11.76
CA MET A 443 42.27 -14.35 -13.02
C MET A 443 43.52 -13.80 -13.71
N ARG A 444 44.45 -14.69 -14.11
CA ARG A 444 45.38 -14.46 -15.23
C ARG A 444 46.04 -15.78 -15.66
N SER A 445 45.34 -16.52 -16.51
CA SER A 445 45.91 -17.04 -17.76
C SER A 445 44.79 -17.58 -18.65
N ARG A 446 44.66 -16.99 -19.85
CA ARG A 446 43.77 -17.34 -20.98
C ARG A 446 42.39 -16.67 -20.93
N GLY A 447 42.02 -16.10 -22.08
CA GLY A 447 41.02 -15.06 -22.23
C GLY A 447 39.60 -15.46 -21.85
N GLY A 448 38.81 -14.46 -21.47
CA GLY A 448 37.41 -14.60 -21.06
C GLY A 448 37.03 -13.54 -20.02
N ASN A 449 35.84 -12.97 -20.16
CA ASN A 449 35.26 -11.86 -19.39
C ASN A 449 35.41 -11.98 -17.86
N LEU A 450 35.57 -10.84 -17.20
CA LEU A 450 35.80 -10.68 -15.76
C LEU A 450 34.60 -10.04 -15.05
N TRP A 451 33.48 -10.73 -14.96
CA TRP A 451 32.38 -10.37 -14.06
C TRP A 451 31.81 -11.63 -13.40
N PRO A 452 31.32 -11.57 -12.15
CA PRO A 452 30.47 -12.62 -11.64
C PRO A 452 29.27 -12.73 -12.58
N GLU A 453 29.08 -13.90 -13.19
CA GLU A 453 27.82 -14.22 -13.86
C GLU A 453 26.69 -14.16 -12.83
N ARG A 454 26.03 -13.01 -12.79
CA ARG A 454 24.58 -12.82 -12.63
C ARG A 454 24.32 -11.34 -12.73
N SER A 455 23.65 -10.98 -13.82
CA SER A 455 22.82 -9.79 -13.96
C SER A 455 22.08 -9.50 -12.65
N VAL A 456 22.53 -8.50 -11.90
CA VAL A 456 21.75 -7.92 -10.82
C VAL A 456 21.69 -6.43 -11.07
N SER A 457 20.57 -6.02 -11.65
CA SER A 457 20.12 -4.64 -11.73
C SER A 457 19.98 -4.06 -10.32
N TRP A 458 20.80 -3.07 -9.97
CA TRP A 458 20.53 -2.12 -8.90
C TRP A 458 21.12 -0.77 -9.29
N ILE A 459 20.26 0.15 -9.74
CA ILE A 459 19.92 1.42 -9.09
C ILE A 459 18.42 1.60 -9.29
#